data_AF-A0A383VVK8-F1
#
_entry.id   AF-A0A383VVK8-F1
#
_cell.length_a   1.000
_cell.length_b   1.000
_cell.length_c   1.000
_cell.angle_alpha   90.00
_cell.angle_beta   90.00
_cell.angle_gamma   90.00
#
_symmetry.space_group_name_H-M   'P 1'
#
loop_
_entity.id
_entity.type
_entity.pdbx_description
1 polymer ?
#
loop_
_entity_poly.entity_id
_entity_poly.type
_entity_poly.pdbx_seq_one_letter_code
_entity_poly.pdbx_strand_id
1 'polypeptide(L)'
;MAEQSGSRKRKEWEPKQVEIKEALDLRHASLGPRGYKVKPVKSGKSTYEKILRAQQQPEEQPMAMEHDGDDTEIAPAVKRQRAEGVAYRNVSGKTWKGEAEKRASADKNAVLGSSWEKKMQAKALKKAFQEQKQAAVDAHKEKRKAAAKHRQAVKDRKKQNQEKSAVVQKITNAATVKKMLKSKKQRKLLRTADTNS
;
A
#
# COMPACT_ATOMS: atom_id res chain seq x y z
N MET A 1 16.10 -16.44 -61.75
CA MET A 1 16.94 -15.97 -60.64
C MET A 1 16.07 -15.16 -59.67
N ALA A 2 16.42 -15.20 -58.39
CA ALA A 2 15.90 -14.43 -57.24
C ALA A 2 14.72 -15.03 -56.45
N GLU A 3 15.04 -15.99 -55.57
CA GLU A 3 14.25 -16.28 -54.37
C GLU A 3 14.59 -15.23 -53.29
N GLN A 4 13.60 -14.50 -52.79
CA GLN A 4 13.76 -13.58 -51.67
C GLN A 4 13.44 -14.30 -50.35
N SER A 5 14.47 -14.74 -49.65
CA SER A 5 14.35 -15.32 -48.30
C SER A 5 14.12 -14.21 -47.26
N GLY A 6 12.87 -14.00 -46.87
CA GLY A 6 12.48 -13.12 -45.77
C GLY A 6 12.86 -13.69 -44.40
N SER A 7 14.03 -13.33 -43.90
CA SER A 7 14.48 -13.60 -42.53
C SER A 7 13.57 -12.92 -41.50
N ARG A 8 12.70 -13.68 -40.84
CA ARG A 8 11.94 -13.22 -39.66
C ARG A 8 12.87 -13.23 -38.46
N LYS A 9 13.46 -12.07 -38.12
CA LYS A 9 14.20 -11.88 -36.87
C LYS A 9 13.29 -12.25 -35.69
N ARG A 10 13.70 -13.26 -34.91
CA ARG A 10 13.03 -13.64 -33.66
C ARG A 10 13.24 -12.50 -32.66
N LYS A 11 12.14 -11.99 -32.10
CA LYS A 11 12.18 -10.97 -31.07
C LYS A 11 12.62 -11.64 -29.77
N GLU A 12 13.87 -11.41 -29.40
CA GLU A 12 14.41 -11.91 -28.13
C GLU A 12 13.58 -11.34 -26.98
N TRP A 13 13.17 -12.22 -26.07
CA TRP A 13 12.39 -11.85 -24.90
C TRP A 13 13.34 -11.29 -23.85
N GLU A 14 13.27 -9.98 -23.64
CA GLU A 14 13.96 -9.34 -22.52
C GLU A 14 13.06 -9.37 -21.28
N PRO A 15 13.56 -9.85 -20.13
CA PRO A 15 12.84 -9.78 -18.88
C PRO A 15 12.66 -8.30 -18.52
N LYS A 16 11.42 -7.81 -18.55
CA LYS A 16 11.08 -6.48 -18.04
C LYS A 16 11.49 -6.39 -16.57
N GLN A 17 12.57 -5.67 -16.30
CA GLN A 17 12.93 -5.29 -14.95
C GLN A 17 11.77 -4.47 -14.39
N VAL A 18 11.11 -4.99 -13.36
CA VAL A 18 10.04 -4.27 -12.68
C VAL A 18 10.71 -3.17 -11.87
N GLU A 19 10.54 -1.92 -12.29
CA GLU A 19 10.93 -0.77 -11.48
C GLU A 19 10.25 -0.89 -10.11
N ILE A 20 11.04 -1.14 -9.08
CA ILE A 20 10.59 -1.17 -7.70
C ILE A 20 10.31 0.28 -7.32
N LYS A 21 9.06 0.72 -7.51
CA LYS A 21 8.60 1.99 -6.96
C LYS A 21 8.77 1.90 -5.45
N GLU A 22 9.61 2.77 -4.89
CA GLU A 22 9.87 2.85 -3.46
C GLU A 22 8.53 2.77 -2.72
N ALA A 23 8.37 1.72 -1.93
CA ALA A 23 7.16 1.54 -1.15
C ALA A 23 7.11 2.65 -0.11
N LEU A 24 6.30 3.69 -0.37
CA LEU A 24 6.01 4.73 0.60
C LEU A 24 5.53 4.07 1.90
N ASP A 25 6.36 4.13 2.94
CA ASP A 25 6.06 3.51 4.23
C ASP A 25 5.03 4.36 4.99
N LEU A 26 3.76 3.97 4.88
CA LEU A 26 2.63 4.66 5.50
C LEU A 26 2.38 4.20 6.95
N ARG A 27 3.24 3.36 7.55
CA ARG A 27 3.04 2.86 8.92
C ARG A 27 3.06 3.97 9.98
N HIS A 28 3.72 5.08 9.68
CA HIS A 28 3.75 6.27 10.55
C HIS A 28 2.87 7.42 10.07
N ALA A 29 2.15 7.24 8.96
CA ALA A 29 1.25 8.26 8.45
C ALA A 29 -0.03 8.28 9.31
N SER A 30 -0.23 9.36 10.06
CA SER A 30 -1.47 9.61 10.80
C SER A 30 -2.60 9.98 9.83
N LEU A 31 -3.09 9.00 9.07
CA LEU A 31 -4.14 9.16 8.06
C LEU A 31 -5.56 9.19 8.66
N GLY A 32 -5.67 9.07 9.98
CA GLY A 32 -6.95 9.14 10.72
C GLY A 32 -7.28 10.55 11.23
N PRO A 33 -8.55 10.84 11.54
CA PRO A 33 -8.93 12.05 12.27
C PRO A 33 -8.13 12.19 13.56
N ARG A 34 -7.78 13.43 13.94
CA ARG A 34 -7.00 13.73 15.16
C ARG A 34 -7.64 13.04 16.38
N GLY A 35 -6.92 12.08 16.98
CA GLY A 35 -7.39 11.27 18.12
C GLY A 35 -7.76 9.81 17.80
N TYR A 36 -7.73 9.39 16.53
CA TYR A 36 -7.98 8.00 16.15
C TYR A 36 -6.77 7.11 16.46
N LYS A 37 -6.88 6.24 17.48
CA LYS A 37 -5.85 5.25 17.82
C LYS A 37 -5.94 4.06 16.87
N VAL A 38 -5.04 4.00 15.88
CA VAL A 38 -4.84 2.79 15.07
C VAL A 38 -4.13 1.76 15.96
N LYS A 39 -4.78 0.63 16.24
CA LYS A 39 -4.11 -0.49 16.94
C LYS A 39 -2.98 -0.99 16.04
N PRO A 40 -1.70 -0.99 16.48
CA PRO A 40 -0.62 -1.46 15.63
C PRO A 40 -0.86 -2.95 15.33
N VAL A 41 -1.02 -3.27 14.05
CA VAL A 41 -0.99 -4.65 13.58
C VAL A 41 0.41 -5.16 13.89
N LYS A 42 0.54 -6.19 14.74
CA LYS A 42 1.82 -6.83 15.04
C LYS A 42 2.43 -7.30 13.71
N SER A 43 3.39 -6.55 13.19
CA SER A 43 4.08 -6.86 11.95
C SER A 43 4.98 -8.06 12.21
N GLY A 44 4.54 -9.25 11.80
CA GLY A 44 5.49 -10.32 11.50
C GLY A 44 6.49 -9.79 10.48
N LYS A 45 7.78 -9.99 10.73
CA LYS A 45 8.87 -9.53 9.85
C LYS A 45 8.53 -9.89 8.41
N SER A 46 8.32 -8.86 7.59
CA SER A 46 7.93 -9.00 6.19
C SER A 46 8.99 -9.81 5.45
N THR A 47 8.56 -10.68 4.55
CA THR A 47 9.41 -11.45 3.64
C THR A 47 10.47 -10.58 2.95
N TYR A 48 10.16 -9.29 2.75
CA TYR A 48 11.06 -8.27 2.20
C TYR A 48 12.29 -7.98 3.08
N GLU A 49 12.15 -7.88 4.41
CA GLU A 49 13.29 -7.68 5.32
C GLU A 49 14.25 -8.87 5.31
N LYS A 50 13.73 -10.10 5.18
CA LYS A 50 14.56 -11.29 5.05
C LYS A 50 15.36 -11.28 3.74
N ILE A 51 14.75 -10.82 2.65
CA ILE A 51 15.40 -10.75 1.33
C ILE A 51 16.46 -9.64 1.32
N LEU A 52 16.19 -8.47 1.91
CA LEU A 52 17.20 -7.41 2.04
C LEU A 52 18.38 -7.83 2.91
N ARG A 53 18.13 -8.52 4.02
CA ARG A 53 19.20 -8.99 4.91
C ARG A 53 20.07 -10.07 4.27
N ALA A 54 19.47 -10.91 3.42
CA ALA A 54 20.20 -11.90 2.63
C ALA A 54 21.05 -11.26 1.52
N GLN A 55 20.62 -10.10 0.98
CA GLN A 55 21.41 -9.33 0.01
C GLN A 55 22.50 -8.45 0.63
N GLN A 56 22.37 -8.11 1.93
CA GLN A 56 23.36 -7.31 2.68
C GLN A 56 24.46 -8.14 3.35
N GLN A 57 24.44 -9.47 3.21
CA GLN A 57 25.53 -10.34 3.62
C GLN A 57 26.49 -10.51 2.42
N PRO A 58 27.60 -9.76 2.33
CA PRO A 58 28.73 -10.21 1.53
C PRO A 58 29.25 -11.50 2.17
N GLU A 59 29.59 -12.49 1.36
CA GLU A 59 30.25 -13.71 1.84
C GLU A 59 31.48 -13.33 2.65
N GLU A 60 31.44 -13.58 3.96
CA GLU A 60 32.58 -13.44 4.85
C GLU A 60 33.62 -14.48 4.44
N GLN A 61 34.59 -14.07 3.61
CA GLN A 61 35.87 -14.74 3.60
C GLN A 61 36.57 -14.43 4.93
N PRO A 62 37.13 -15.42 5.65
CA PRO A 62 37.91 -15.16 6.84
C PRO A 62 39.24 -14.52 6.42
N MET A 63 39.29 -13.18 6.38
CA MET A 63 40.55 -12.47 6.20
C MET A 63 41.35 -12.53 7.51
N ALA A 64 42.58 -12.99 7.37
CA ALA A 64 43.57 -13.15 8.42
C ALA A 64 43.91 -11.82 9.11
N MET A 65 44.18 -11.88 10.41
CA MET A 65 44.75 -10.78 11.18
C MET A 65 46.23 -10.57 10.78
N GLU A 66 46.57 -9.37 10.30
CA GLU A 66 47.93 -8.79 10.29
C GLU A 66 47.83 -7.46 11.05
N HIS A 67 48.32 -7.39 12.29
CA HIS A 67 49.67 -7.05 12.77
C HIS A 67 50.03 -5.55 12.67
N ASP A 68 50.59 -5.11 13.80
CA ASP A 68 50.86 -3.77 14.29
C ASP A 68 51.83 -2.96 13.42
N GLY A 69 51.67 -1.64 13.47
CA GLY A 69 52.57 -0.67 12.88
C GLY A 69 52.28 0.71 13.44
N ASP A 70 52.93 1.02 14.56
CA ASP A 70 53.08 2.37 15.09
C ASP A 70 53.87 3.26 14.11
N ASP A 71 53.78 4.57 14.36
CA ASP A 71 54.47 5.69 13.71
C ASP A 71 53.77 6.35 12.51
N THR A 72 53.10 7.47 12.78
CA THR A 72 53.22 8.71 11.98
C THR A 72 52.62 9.92 12.72
N GLU A 73 53.53 10.69 13.32
CA GLU A 73 53.57 12.17 13.39
C GLU A 73 52.35 12.95 13.91
N ILE A 74 52.45 13.38 15.18
CA ILE A 74 51.59 14.41 15.79
C ILE A 74 51.89 15.77 15.13
N ALA A 75 51.00 16.22 14.26
CA ALA A 75 51.05 17.57 13.69
C ALA A 75 50.93 18.65 14.79
N PRO A 76 51.71 19.76 14.75
CA PRO A 76 51.66 20.79 15.77
C PRO A 76 50.32 21.56 15.69
N ALA A 77 49.68 21.72 16.86
CA ALA A 77 48.40 22.38 17.01
C ALA A 77 48.41 23.82 16.45
N VAL A 78 47.59 24.05 15.43
CA VAL A 78 47.31 25.38 14.85
C VAL A 78 46.72 26.28 15.94
N LYS A 79 47.49 27.29 16.36
CA LYS A 79 47.00 28.37 17.22
C LYS A 79 45.87 29.10 16.47
N ARG A 80 44.65 29.05 17.02
CA ARG A 80 43.47 29.68 16.43
C ARG A 80 43.71 31.18 16.28
N GLN A 81 43.66 31.67 15.05
CA GLN A 81 43.69 33.09 14.75
C GLN A 81 42.50 33.78 15.43
N ARG A 82 42.77 34.88 16.15
CA ARG A 82 41.72 35.78 16.63
C ARG A 82 41.17 36.51 15.40
N ALA A 83 39.92 36.27 15.04
CA ALA A 83 39.21 37.13 14.10
C ALA A 83 39.01 38.48 14.80
N GLU A 84 39.70 39.51 14.32
CA GLU A 84 39.45 40.88 14.74
C GLU A 84 38.02 41.27 14.35
N GLY A 85 37.23 41.72 15.32
CA GLY A 85 35.92 42.32 15.09
C GLY A 85 34.73 41.73 15.87
N VAL A 86 34.89 40.65 16.64
CA VAL A 86 33.80 40.13 17.50
C VAL A 86 34.22 40.18 18.97
N ALA A 87 33.75 41.22 19.67
CA ALA A 87 33.87 41.29 21.11
C ALA A 87 32.98 40.21 21.74
N TYR A 88 33.61 39.24 22.40
CA TYR A 88 33.01 38.14 23.16
C TYR A 88 32.48 36.93 22.37
N ARG A 89 33.30 35.88 22.31
CA ARG A 89 32.86 34.52 22.02
C ARG A 89 32.48 33.84 23.35
N ASN A 90 31.20 33.59 23.59
CA ASN A 90 30.76 32.87 24.79
C ASN A 90 31.31 31.43 24.80
N VAL A 91 32.12 31.10 25.78
CA VAL A 91 32.79 29.78 25.89
C VAL A 91 31.79 28.63 26.10
N SER A 92 30.60 28.92 26.62
CA SER A 92 29.56 27.91 26.93
C SER A 92 28.63 27.57 25.76
N GLY A 93 28.87 28.08 24.55
CA GLY A 93 28.00 27.84 23.38
C GLY A 93 26.58 28.39 23.51
N LYS A 94 26.25 29.05 24.63
CA LYS A 94 24.93 29.57 24.91
C LYS A 94 24.89 31.07 24.62
N THR A 95 24.23 31.42 23.52
CA THR A 95 23.87 32.79 23.17
C THR A 95 22.78 33.27 24.13
N TRP A 96 23.08 34.27 24.95
CA TRP A 96 22.05 34.98 25.71
C TRP A 96 21.15 35.71 24.70
N LYS A 97 19.85 35.88 25.02
CA LYS A 97 18.84 36.45 24.11
C LYS A 97 19.40 37.71 23.44
N GLY A 98 19.56 37.68 22.12
CA GLY A 98 20.02 38.83 21.34
C GLY A 98 19.05 40.01 21.46
N GLU A 99 19.53 41.21 21.16
CA GLU A 99 18.67 42.40 21.08
C GLU A 99 17.54 42.13 20.08
N ALA A 100 16.29 42.31 20.54
CA ALA A 100 15.14 42.08 19.70
C ALA A 100 15.07 43.19 18.63
N GLU A 101 15.33 42.84 17.36
CA GLU A 101 15.35 43.79 16.23
C GLU A 101 14.06 44.60 16.09
N LYS A 102 12.90 44.04 16.49
CA LYS A 102 11.60 44.72 16.46
C LYS A 102 10.71 44.26 17.63
N ARG A 103 9.81 45.16 18.06
CA ARG A 103 8.73 44.79 19.00
C ARG A 103 7.73 43.89 18.24
N ALA A 104 7.27 42.81 18.86
CA ALA A 104 6.26 41.92 18.26
C ALA A 104 4.95 42.63 17.87
N SER A 105 4.68 43.80 18.45
CA SER A 105 3.54 44.67 18.11
C SER A 105 3.78 45.59 16.90
N ALA A 106 5.02 45.69 16.40
CA ALA A 106 5.36 46.49 15.22
C ALA A 106 5.08 45.73 13.91
N ASP A 107 4.91 44.41 13.97
CA ASP A 107 4.42 43.63 12.86
C ASP A 107 2.93 43.93 12.68
N LYS A 108 2.62 44.76 11.69
CA LYS A 108 1.23 45.06 11.31
C LYS A 108 0.53 43.74 11.02
N ASN A 109 -0.55 43.45 11.78
CA ASN A 109 -1.40 42.29 11.51
C ASN A 109 -1.79 42.29 10.02
N ALA A 110 -1.36 41.27 9.27
CA ALA A 110 -1.73 41.12 7.87
C ALA A 110 -3.25 41.19 7.76
N VAL A 111 -3.78 41.99 6.83
CA VAL A 111 -5.23 42.23 6.65
C VAL A 111 -5.97 40.89 6.65
N LEU A 112 -6.69 40.60 7.73
CA LEU A 112 -7.27 39.28 8.06
C LEU A 112 -8.49 38.91 7.20
N GLY A 113 -8.75 39.64 6.11
CA GLY A 113 -9.88 39.42 5.21
C GLY A 113 -9.39 39.05 3.81
N SER A 114 -9.61 37.80 3.39
CA SER A 114 -9.55 37.48 1.96
C SER A 114 -10.60 38.31 1.22
N SER A 115 -10.21 38.89 0.08
CA SER A 115 -11.16 39.60 -0.80
C SER A 115 -12.30 38.66 -1.21
N TRP A 116 -13.48 39.23 -1.49
CA TRP A 116 -14.65 38.47 -1.92
C TRP A 116 -14.34 37.51 -3.08
N GLU A 117 -13.56 37.98 -4.04
CA GLU A 117 -13.11 37.18 -5.19
C GLU A 117 -12.31 35.95 -4.77
N LYS A 118 -11.36 36.07 -3.84
CA LYS A 118 -10.59 34.94 -3.31
C LYS A 118 -11.49 33.93 -2.60
N LYS A 119 -12.53 34.40 -1.90
CA LYS A 119 -13.54 33.51 -1.27
C LYS A 119 -14.35 32.76 -2.32
N MET A 120 -14.73 33.41 -3.41
CA MET A 120 -15.46 32.79 -4.51
C MET A 120 -14.61 31.76 -5.27
N GLN A 121 -13.34 32.07 -5.53
CA GLN A 121 -12.40 31.10 -6.12
C GLN A 121 -12.22 29.87 -5.22
N ALA A 122 -12.04 30.05 -3.92
CA ALA A 122 -11.94 28.94 -2.97
C ALA A 122 -13.23 28.08 -2.94
N LYS A 123 -14.41 28.71 -3.04
CA LYS A 123 -15.69 28.01 -3.11
C LYS A 123 -15.82 27.19 -4.39
N ALA A 124 -15.42 27.74 -5.53
CA ALA A 124 -15.43 27.03 -6.82
C ALA A 124 -14.49 25.82 -6.79
N LEU A 125 -13.26 25.99 -6.30
CA LEU A 125 -12.29 24.90 -6.15
C LEU A 125 -12.79 23.80 -5.21
N LYS A 126 -13.39 24.18 -4.07
CA LYS A 126 -13.97 23.23 -3.12
C LYS A 126 -15.11 22.44 -3.76
N LYS A 127 -15.98 23.09 -4.54
CA LYS A 127 -17.08 22.42 -5.26
C LYS A 127 -16.55 21.43 -6.28
N ALA A 128 -15.60 21.84 -7.12
CA ALA A 128 -14.97 20.96 -8.11
C ALA A 128 -14.32 19.73 -7.46
N PHE A 129 -13.61 19.93 -6.35
CA PHE A 129 -13.00 18.83 -5.59
C PHE A 129 -14.04 17.86 -5.01
N GLN A 130 -15.15 18.38 -4.48
CA GLN A 130 -16.23 17.56 -3.95
C GLN A 130 -16.90 16.72 -5.04
N GLU A 131 -17.14 17.30 -6.21
CA GLU A 131 -17.71 16.61 -7.37
C GLU A 131 -16.79 15.49 -7.85
N GLN A 132 -15.49 15.75 -7.99
CA GLN A 132 -14.50 14.73 -8.36
C GLN A 132 -14.42 13.60 -7.33
N LYS A 133 -14.43 13.95 -6.04
CA LYS A 133 -14.44 12.96 -4.96
C LYS A 133 -15.69 12.08 -5.02
N GLN A 134 -16.86 12.68 -5.24
CA GLN A 134 -18.12 11.95 -5.32
C GLN A 134 -18.14 11.03 -6.55
N ALA A 135 -17.72 11.52 -7.71
CA ALA A 135 -17.59 10.71 -8.93
C ALA A 135 -16.66 9.50 -8.71
N ALA A 136 -15.52 9.67 -8.04
CA ALA A 136 -14.60 8.58 -7.73
C ALA A 136 -15.23 7.53 -6.78
N VAL A 137 -15.94 7.99 -5.74
CA VAL A 137 -16.63 7.11 -4.79
C VAL A 137 -17.74 6.33 -5.48
N ASP A 138 -18.52 6.97 -6.33
CA ASP A 138 -19.64 6.33 -7.01
C ASP A 138 -19.14 5.35 -8.08
N ALA A 139 -18.07 5.67 -8.81
CA ALA A 139 -17.39 4.72 -9.70
C ALA A 139 -16.91 3.47 -8.94
N HIS A 140 -16.36 3.64 -7.73
CA HIS A 140 -15.94 2.51 -6.90
C HIS A 140 -17.12 1.68 -6.39
N LYS A 141 -18.22 2.32 -5.99
CA LYS A 141 -19.45 1.62 -5.59
C LYS A 141 -20.04 0.79 -6.75
N GLU A 142 -20.10 1.35 -7.95
CA GLU A 142 -20.61 0.65 -9.12
C GLU A 142 -19.74 -0.55 -9.51
N LYS A 143 -18.41 -0.41 -9.47
CA LYS A 143 -17.49 -1.55 -9.64
C LYS A 143 -17.74 -2.66 -8.61
N ARG A 144 -17.96 -2.30 -7.34
CA ARG A 144 -18.26 -3.26 -6.28
C ARG A 144 -19.61 -3.96 -6.48
N LYS A 145 -20.65 -3.22 -6.86
CA LYS A 145 -21.98 -3.78 -7.19
C LYS A 145 -21.89 -4.73 -8.39
N ALA A 146 -21.18 -4.35 -9.45
CA ALA A 146 -20.97 -5.19 -10.63
C ALA A 146 -20.27 -6.50 -10.26
N ALA A 147 -19.20 -6.44 -9.46
CA ALA A 147 -18.50 -7.62 -8.98
C ALA A 147 -19.39 -8.53 -8.10
N ALA A 148 -20.25 -7.95 -7.25
CA ALA A 148 -21.19 -8.70 -6.44
C ALA A 148 -22.26 -9.42 -7.31
N LYS A 149 -22.85 -8.71 -8.28
CA LYS A 149 -23.81 -9.28 -9.23
C LYS A 149 -23.19 -10.42 -10.04
N HIS A 150 -21.96 -10.24 -10.54
CA HIS A 150 -21.25 -11.29 -11.26
C HIS A 150 -21.03 -12.53 -10.39
N ARG A 151 -20.62 -12.36 -9.12
CA ARG A 151 -20.46 -13.48 -8.19
C ARG A 151 -21.77 -14.22 -7.93
N GLN A 152 -22.89 -13.50 -7.81
CA GLN A 152 -24.21 -14.11 -7.66
C GLN A 152 -24.59 -14.91 -8.92
N ALA A 153 -24.49 -14.30 -10.10
CA ALA A 153 -24.79 -14.99 -11.37
C ALA A 153 -23.94 -16.25 -11.58
N VAL A 154 -22.66 -16.22 -11.22
CA VAL A 154 -21.78 -17.41 -11.29
C VAL A 154 -22.23 -18.49 -10.31
N LYS A 155 -22.62 -18.12 -9.08
CA LYS A 155 -23.13 -19.07 -8.08
C LYS A 155 -24.44 -19.70 -8.54
N ASP A 156 -25.36 -18.89 -9.05
CA ASP A 156 -26.66 -19.35 -9.52
C ASP A 156 -26.50 -20.26 -10.74
N ARG A 157 -25.66 -19.87 -11.71
CA ARG A 157 -25.30 -20.72 -12.85
C ARG A 157 -24.66 -22.03 -12.39
N LYS A 158 -23.76 -21.99 -11.40
CA LYS A 158 -23.13 -23.20 -10.87
C LYS A 158 -24.16 -24.11 -10.20
N LYS A 159 -25.10 -23.54 -9.43
CA LYS A 159 -26.20 -24.28 -8.79
C LYS A 159 -27.11 -24.93 -9.84
N GLN A 160 -27.53 -24.17 -10.85
CA GLN A 160 -28.33 -24.70 -11.96
C GLN A 160 -27.59 -25.80 -12.73
N ASN A 161 -26.30 -25.62 -13.00
CA ASN A 161 -25.50 -26.65 -13.66
C ASN A 161 -25.36 -27.91 -12.79
N GLN A 162 -25.17 -27.76 -11.48
CA GLN A 162 -25.13 -28.88 -10.54
C GLN A 162 -26.47 -29.62 -10.49
N GLU A 163 -27.60 -28.90 -10.49
CA GLU A 163 -28.94 -29.47 -10.56
C GLU A 163 -29.17 -30.23 -11.87
N LYS A 164 -28.75 -29.66 -13.01
CA LYS A 164 -28.84 -30.29 -14.34
C LYS A 164 -27.92 -31.49 -14.51
N SER A 165 -26.70 -31.43 -13.96
CA SER A 165 -25.70 -32.50 -14.10
C SER A 165 -25.86 -33.62 -13.08
N ALA A 166 -26.71 -33.45 -12.06
CA ALA A 166 -26.94 -34.49 -11.08
C ALA A 166 -27.64 -35.68 -11.72
N VAL A 167 -26.96 -36.83 -11.77
CA VAL A 167 -27.55 -38.10 -12.20
C VAL A 167 -28.47 -38.59 -11.09
N VAL A 168 -29.78 -38.38 -11.23
CA VAL A 168 -30.79 -38.73 -10.22
C VAL A 168 -31.83 -39.67 -10.85
N GLN A 169 -32.20 -40.72 -10.12
CA GLN A 169 -33.30 -41.60 -10.49
C GLN A 169 -34.61 -41.09 -9.89
N LYS A 170 -35.64 -40.89 -10.72
CA LYS A 170 -36.98 -40.51 -10.27
C LYS A 170 -37.68 -41.72 -9.65
N ILE A 171 -37.94 -41.68 -8.33
CA ILE A 171 -38.68 -42.73 -7.62
C ILE A 171 -40.14 -42.28 -7.50
N THR A 172 -41.03 -42.86 -8.31
CA THR A 172 -42.46 -42.54 -8.29
C THR A 172 -43.27 -43.39 -7.32
N ASN A 173 -42.80 -44.59 -6.97
CA ASN A 173 -43.53 -45.50 -6.09
C ASN A 173 -43.42 -45.09 -4.61
N ALA A 174 -44.56 -44.70 -4.02
CA ALA A 174 -44.66 -44.28 -2.62
C ALA A 174 -44.24 -45.38 -1.61
N ALA A 175 -44.47 -46.66 -1.92
CA ALA A 175 -44.07 -47.76 -1.05
C ALA A 175 -42.53 -47.88 -0.96
N THR A 176 -41.84 -47.66 -2.08
CA THR A 176 -40.37 -47.67 -2.15
C THR A 176 -39.78 -46.49 -1.38
N VAL A 177 -40.34 -45.29 -1.53
CA VAL A 177 -39.95 -44.11 -0.76
C VAL A 177 -40.13 -44.35 0.75
N LYS A 178 -41.27 -44.92 1.16
CA LYS A 178 -41.53 -45.28 2.57
C LYS A 178 -40.50 -46.29 3.11
N LYS A 179 -40.10 -47.30 2.33
CA LYS A 179 -39.05 -48.26 2.73
C LYS A 179 -37.69 -47.57 2.89
N MET A 180 -37.30 -46.71 1.96
CA MET A 180 -36.04 -45.97 2.02
C MET A 180 -36.00 -44.95 3.17
N LEU A 181 -37.15 -44.35 3.51
CA LEU A 181 -37.26 -43.46 4.66
C LEU A 181 -37.03 -44.19 6.00
N LYS A 182 -37.29 -45.50 6.10
CA LYS A 182 -37.03 -46.25 7.34
C LYS A 182 -35.52 -46.36 7.63
N SER A 183 -34.67 -46.51 6.61
CA SER A 183 -33.22 -46.64 6.76
C SER A 183 -32.48 -45.29 6.83
N LYS A 184 -31.59 -45.09 7.81
CA LYS A 184 -30.80 -43.85 7.98
C LYS A 184 -29.88 -43.58 6.78
N LYS A 185 -29.30 -44.63 6.18
CA LYS A 185 -28.40 -44.49 5.01
C LYS A 185 -29.18 -44.09 3.76
N GLN A 186 -30.29 -44.76 3.47
CA GLN A 186 -31.10 -44.50 2.28
C GLN A 186 -31.86 -43.17 2.35
N ARG A 187 -32.34 -42.79 3.54
CA ARG A 187 -32.98 -41.49 3.77
C ARG A 187 -32.09 -40.30 3.41
N LYS A 188 -30.77 -40.41 3.60
CA LYS A 188 -29.81 -39.36 3.23
C LYS A 188 -29.62 -39.19 1.72
N LEU A 189 -29.95 -40.22 0.93
CA LEU A 189 -29.86 -40.21 -0.53
C LEU A 189 -31.10 -39.60 -1.19
N LEU A 190 -32.24 -39.62 -0.50
CA LEU A 190 -33.47 -39.01 -0.98
C LEU A 190 -33.37 -37.48 -0.90
N ARG A 191 -33.70 -36.81 -2.00
CA ARG A 191 -33.93 -35.37 -2.03
C ARG A 191 -35.36 -35.11 -2.47
N THR A 192 -36.06 -34.28 -1.72
CA THR A 192 -37.41 -33.81 -2.08
C THR A 192 -37.23 -32.67 -3.07
N ALA A 193 -37.62 -32.90 -4.32
CA ALA A 193 -37.74 -31.86 -5.33
C ALA A 193 -39.21 -31.80 -5.75
N ASP A 194 -39.77 -30.59 -5.80
CA ASP A 194 -41.10 -30.37 -6.34
C ASP A 194 -41.02 -30.60 -7.86
N THR A 195 -41.48 -31.76 -8.31
CA THR A 195 -41.46 -32.15 -9.72
C THR A 195 -42.71 -31.69 -10.49
N ASN A 196 -43.56 -30.88 -9.84
CA ASN A 196 -44.72 -30.24 -10.46
C ASN A 196 -44.29 -28.87 -11.03
N SER A 197 -43.60 -28.89 -12.15
CA SER A 197 -43.30 -27.74 -13.01
C SER A 197 -43.43 -28.16 -14.46
#